data_AF-A0A6I3XRN3-F1
#
_entry.id   AF-A0A6I3XRN3-F1
#
_cell.length_a   1.000
_cell.length_b   1.000
_cell.length_c   1.000
_cell.angle_alpha   90.00
_cell.angle_beta   90.00
_cell.angle_gamma   90.00
#
_symmetry.space_group_name_H-M   'P 1'
#
loop_
_entity.id
_entity.type
_entity.pdbx_description
1 polymer ?
#
loop_
_entity_poly.entity_id
_entity_poly.type
_entity_poly.pdbx_seq_one_letter_code
_entity_poly.pdbx_strand_id
1 'polypeptide(L)'
;MKRHAFALAGILFAAAPSFATDLAADLAAARLALHGPASGWPPALAAFSAAAREGDADAAYRAGLMVRNGKGTAPDSAAARRWLEQAASGGIPEAMFVLANLQAEGEGGAVDLVAARAWLERAAGLGHPAALQQLAELARRRGDGEQANALLKEAAHALKHQAGP
;
A
#
# COMPACT_ATOMS: atom_id res chain seq x y z
N MET A 1 70.64 8.97 -28.40
CA MET A 1 70.02 10.21 -28.90
C MET A 1 69.02 9.85 -30.00
N LYS A 2 67.73 10.09 -29.79
CA LYS A 2 66.71 10.49 -30.77
C LYS A 2 65.38 10.64 -30.02
N ARG A 3 64.89 11.88 -29.97
CA ARG A 3 63.61 12.30 -29.37
C ARG A 3 62.58 12.38 -30.50
N HIS A 4 61.44 11.73 -30.34
CA HIS A 4 60.18 12.02 -31.04
C HIS A 4 59.07 11.74 -30.00
N ALA A 5 58.42 12.72 -29.35
CA ALA A 5 57.51 13.77 -29.79
C ALA A 5 56.07 13.29 -30.11
N PHE A 6 55.19 13.56 -29.13
CA PHE A 6 53.74 13.86 -29.17
C PHE A 6 52.69 12.84 -29.68
N ALA A 7 51.71 12.53 -28.79
CA ALA A 7 50.24 12.63 -28.98
C ALA A 7 49.54 12.17 -27.68
N LEU A 8 48.96 13.08 -26.89
CA LEU A 8 47.53 13.46 -26.84
C LEU A 8 46.57 12.44 -26.19
N ALA A 9 46.11 12.83 -25.00
CA ALA A 9 44.75 12.76 -24.45
C ALA A 9 43.92 11.46 -24.56
N GLY A 10 43.50 10.96 -23.40
CA GLY A 10 42.43 9.96 -23.31
C GLY A 10 42.09 9.56 -21.87
N ILE A 11 41.72 10.52 -21.02
CA ILE A 11 41.08 10.21 -19.73
C ILE A 11 39.69 9.68 -20.05
N LEU A 12 39.48 8.37 -19.90
CA LEU A 12 38.15 7.78 -19.98
C LEU A 12 37.42 8.05 -18.65
N PHE A 13 36.65 9.13 -18.62
CA PHE A 13 35.68 9.42 -17.59
C PHE A 13 34.45 8.52 -17.83
N ALA A 14 34.30 7.46 -17.03
CA ALA A 14 33.06 6.68 -17.00
C ALA A 14 31.96 7.54 -16.35
N ALA A 15 31.15 8.17 -17.20
CA ALA A 15 29.98 8.94 -16.79
C ALA A 15 28.94 8.02 -16.12
N ALA A 16 28.40 8.50 -15.00
CA ALA A 16 27.23 7.93 -14.31
C ALA A 16 26.04 7.78 -15.28
N PRO A 17 25.10 6.85 -15.02
CA PRO A 17 23.90 6.73 -15.84
C PRO A 17 23.07 8.02 -15.73
N SER A 18 22.92 8.69 -16.87
CA SER A 18 22.02 9.81 -17.07
C SER A 18 20.57 9.35 -16.86
N PHE A 19 19.92 9.83 -15.80
CA PHE A 19 18.45 9.85 -15.72
C PHE A 19 17.93 10.87 -16.75
N ALA A 20 17.93 10.47 -18.02
CA ALA A 20 17.16 11.15 -19.05
C ALA A 20 15.71 10.68 -18.91
N THR A 21 14.92 11.41 -18.12
CA THR A 21 13.47 11.31 -18.13
C THR A 21 12.98 11.69 -19.52
N ASP A 22 12.44 10.72 -20.25
CA ASP A 22 11.89 10.92 -21.58
C ASP A 22 10.57 11.70 -21.47
N LEU A 23 10.62 13.00 -21.78
CA LEU A 23 9.47 13.91 -21.79
C LEU A 23 8.31 13.39 -22.67
N ALA A 24 8.60 12.54 -23.66
CA ALA A 24 7.58 11.91 -24.49
C ALA A 24 6.76 10.85 -23.72
N ALA A 25 7.37 10.16 -22.75
CA ALA A 25 6.68 9.21 -21.88
C ALA A 25 5.73 9.93 -20.91
N ASP A 26 6.17 11.05 -20.34
CA ASP A 26 5.34 11.89 -19.46
C ASP A 26 4.15 12.53 -20.20
N LEU A 27 4.36 12.98 -21.45
CA LEU A 27 3.28 13.54 -22.27
C LEU A 27 2.28 12.49 -22.75
N ALA A 28 2.72 11.26 -23.01
CA ALA A 28 1.83 10.14 -23.33
C ALA A 28 0.94 9.75 -22.13
N ALA A 29 1.51 9.74 -20.92
CA ALA A 29 0.76 9.52 -19.67
C ALA A 29 -0.27 10.64 -19.42
N ALA A 30 0.11 11.90 -19.65
CA ALA A 30 -0.78 13.05 -19.52
C ALA A 30 -1.92 13.04 -20.57
N ARG A 31 -1.66 12.54 -21.79
CA ARG A 31 -2.66 12.47 -22.87
C ARG A 31 -3.67 11.34 -22.68
N LEU A 32 -3.28 10.23 -22.05
CA LEU A 32 -4.18 9.12 -21.70
C LEU A 32 -5.12 9.47 -20.54
N ALA A 33 -4.68 10.34 -19.62
CA ALA A 33 -5.50 10.86 -18.53
C ALA A 33 -6.66 11.76 -19.02
N LEU A 34 -6.63 12.25 -20.26
CA LEU A 34 -7.64 13.18 -20.80
C LEU A 34 -8.88 12.51 -21.43
N HIS A 35 -8.96 11.18 -21.61
CA HIS A 35 -10.08 10.52 -22.34
C HIS A 35 -10.58 9.17 -21.75
N GLY A 36 -11.37 9.21 -20.65
CA GLY A 36 -12.44 8.22 -20.35
C GLY A 36 -12.10 6.83 -19.75
N PRO A 37 -13.07 6.16 -19.07
CA PRO A 37 -12.82 5.18 -18.00
C PRO A 37 -12.59 3.74 -18.48
N ALA A 38 -11.58 3.51 -19.32
CA ALA A 38 -11.16 2.17 -19.70
C ALA A 38 -9.65 2.00 -19.97
N SER A 39 -8.78 2.91 -19.51
CA SER A 39 -7.32 2.71 -19.57
C SER A 39 -6.49 3.50 -18.54
N GLY A 40 -7.13 4.05 -17.49
CA GLY A 40 -6.42 4.78 -16.41
C GLY A 40 -5.82 3.89 -15.32
N TRP A 41 -6.17 2.61 -15.24
CA TRP A 41 -5.73 1.74 -14.15
C TRP A 41 -4.23 1.39 -14.19
N PRO A 42 -3.60 1.04 -15.33
CA PRO A 42 -2.17 0.79 -15.34
C PRO A 42 -1.32 2.04 -15.01
N PRO A 43 -1.60 3.24 -15.56
CA PRO A 43 -0.90 4.46 -15.14
C PRO A 43 -1.13 4.80 -13.66
N ALA A 44 -2.36 4.66 -13.15
CA ALA A 44 -2.64 4.88 -11.74
C ALA A 44 -1.89 3.89 -10.84
N LEU A 45 -1.82 2.61 -11.23
CA LEU A 45 -1.05 1.60 -10.51
C LEU A 45 0.44 1.97 -10.49
N ALA A 46 0.98 2.40 -11.63
CA ALA A 46 2.36 2.82 -11.74
C ALA A 46 2.66 4.01 -10.82
N ALA A 47 1.79 5.03 -10.81
CA ALA A 47 1.93 6.21 -9.95
C ALA A 47 1.87 5.85 -8.46
N PHE A 48 0.85 5.09 -8.03
CA PHE A 48 0.75 4.66 -6.63
C PHE A 48 1.92 3.76 -6.22
N SER A 49 2.36 2.85 -7.08
CA SER A 49 3.52 2.00 -6.79
C SER A 49 4.83 2.78 -6.72
N ALA A 50 4.96 3.87 -7.49
CA ALA A 50 6.11 4.76 -7.42
C ALA A 50 6.13 5.52 -6.09
N ALA A 51 5.05 6.22 -5.74
CA ALA A 51 4.92 6.91 -4.46
C ALA A 51 5.07 5.97 -3.25
N ALA A 52 4.53 4.75 -3.34
CA ALA A 52 4.72 3.74 -2.32
C ALA A 52 6.21 3.40 -2.12
N ARG A 53 7.01 3.28 -3.19
CA ARG A 53 8.46 3.03 -3.06
C ARG A 53 9.21 4.18 -2.40
N GLU A 54 8.66 5.39 -2.45
CA GLU A 54 9.18 6.57 -1.74
C GLU A 54 8.74 6.63 -0.26
N GLY A 55 7.92 5.67 0.18
CA GLY A 55 7.47 5.55 1.57
C GLY A 55 6.05 6.05 1.83
N ASP A 56 5.30 6.46 0.80
CA ASP A 56 3.90 6.87 0.95
C ASP A 56 3.01 5.67 1.31
N ALA A 57 2.51 5.66 2.54
CA ALA A 57 1.70 4.58 3.07
C ALA A 57 0.29 4.52 2.47
N ASP A 58 -0.31 5.68 2.14
CA ASP A 58 -1.60 5.77 1.45
C ASP A 58 -1.49 5.26 0.02
N ALA A 59 -0.41 5.60 -0.67
CA ALA A 59 -0.12 5.07 -2.00
C ALA A 59 0.11 3.56 -1.98
N ALA A 60 0.84 3.05 -0.98
CA ALA A 60 1.01 1.61 -0.79
C ALA A 60 -0.33 0.90 -0.56
N TYR A 61 -1.23 1.49 0.25
CA TYR A 61 -2.57 0.95 0.47
C TYR A 61 -3.36 0.88 -0.85
N ARG A 62 -3.37 1.96 -1.63
CA ARG A 62 -4.08 2.04 -2.93
C ARG A 62 -3.51 1.06 -3.94
N ALA A 63 -2.18 0.97 -4.05
CA ALA A 63 -1.51 -0.01 -4.91
C ALA A 63 -1.87 -1.45 -4.49
N GLY A 64 -1.82 -1.76 -3.19
CA GLY A 64 -2.20 -3.07 -2.66
C GLY A 64 -3.62 -3.48 -3.03
N LEU A 65 -4.60 -2.59 -2.87
CA LEU A 65 -5.99 -2.86 -3.26
C LEU A 65 -6.16 -3.01 -4.77
N MET A 66 -5.43 -2.23 -5.57
CA MET A 66 -5.48 -2.35 -7.03
C MET A 66 -4.92 -3.68 -7.50
N VAL A 67 -3.76 -4.09 -6.97
CA VAL A 67 -3.13 -5.37 -7.29
C VAL A 67 -3.99 -6.55 -6.83
N ARG A 68 -4.59 -6.48 -5.63
CA ARG A 68 -5.52 -7.54 -5.14
C ARG A 68 -6.69 -7.75 -6.08
N ASN A 69 -7.27 -6.65 -6.57
CA ASN A 69 -8.47 -6.67 -7.40
C ASN A 69 -8.18 -6.77 -8.91
N GLY A 70 -6.92 -6.89 -9.32
CA GLY A 70 -6.53 -6.91 -10.74
C GLY A 70 -6.83 -5.62 -11.50
N LYS A 71 -6.76 -4.46 -10.82
CA LYS A 71 -6.94 -3.15 -11.46
C LYS A 71 -5.60 -2.64 -11.96
N GLY A 72 -5.43 -2.62 -13.28
CA GLY A 72 -4.19 -2.17 -13.93
C GLY A 72 -3.09 -3.22 -13.99
N THR A 73 -3.37 -4.43 -13.50
CA THR A 73 -2.50 -5.63 -13.53
C THR A 73 -3.38 -6.88 -13.41
N ALA A 74 -2.84 -8.08 -13.64
CA ALA A 74 -3.50 -9.30 -13.21
C ALA A 74 -3.60 -9.35 -11.67
N PRO A 75 -4.67 -9.91 -11.09
CA PRO A 75 -4.76 -10.10 -9.64
C PRO A 75 -3.56 -10.86 -9.09
N ASP A 76 -2.93 -10.32 -8.04
CA ASP A 76 -1.85 -10.97 -7.31
C ASP A 76 -1.98 -10.68 -5.81
N SER A 77 -2.62 -11.58 -5.08
CA SER A 77 -2.84 -11.41 -3.65
C SER A 77 -1.55 -11.41 -2.84
N ALA A 78 -0.48 -12.08 -3.29
CA ALA A 78 0.80 -12.10 -2.58
C ALA A 78 1.53 -10.76 -2.73
N ALA A 79 1.53 -10.18 -3.92
CA ALA A 79 2.02 -8.82 -4.13
C ALA A 79 1.16 -7.79 -3.39
N ALA A 80 -0.16 -7.93 -3.41
CA ALA A 80 -1.07 -7.06 -2.66
C ALA A 80 -0.79 -7.09 -1.15
N ARG A 81 -0.60 -8.29 -0.57
CA ARG A 81 -0.26 -8.46 0.84
C ARG A 81 1.00 -7.70 1.24
N ARG A 82 2.05 -7.74 0.41
CA ARG A 82 3.30 -6.97 0.64
C ARG A 82 3.07 -5.46 0.64
N TRP A 83 2.28 -4.93 -0.29
CA TRP A 83 1.93 -3.51 -0.31
C TRP A 83 1.10 -3.10 0.92
N LEU A 84 0.19 -3.97 1.34
CA LEU A 84 -0.64 -3.74 2.53
C LEU A 84 0.16 -3.84 3.83
N GLU A 85 1.16 -4.71 3.91
CA GLU A 85 2.13 -4.77 5.01
C GLU A 85 2.91 -3.45 5.15
N GLN A 86 3.33 -2.88 4.01
CA GLN A 86 3.99 -1.57 4.00
C GLN A 86 3.04 -0.46 4.47
N ALA A 87 1.82 -0.40 3.95
CA ALA A 87 0.83 0.59 4.35
C ALA A 87 0.43 0.47 5.83
N ALA A 88 0.23 -0.75 6.32
CA ALA A 88 -0.06 -1.04 7.72
C ALA A 88 1.10 -0.63 8.63
N SER A 89 2.36 -0.88 8.20
CA SER A 89 3.54 -0.41 8.91
C SER A 89 3.66 1.12 8.93
N GLY A 90 3.20 1.78 7.86
CA GLY A 90 3.09 3.23 7.74
C GLY A 90 1.93 3.85 8.54
N GLY A 91 1.13 3.05 9.26
CA GLY A 91 0.13 3.55 10.19
C GLY A 91 -1.30 3.66 9.64
N ILE A 92 -1.57 3.19 8.42
CA ILE A 92 -2.92 3.26 7.82
C ILE A 92 -3.86 2.23 8.48
N PRO A 93 -4.88 2.65 9.26
CA PRO A 93 -5.75 1.72 9.99
C PRO A 93 -6.55 0.80 9.07
N GLU A 94 -6.98 1.30 7.90
CA GLU A 94 -7.69 0.53 6.88
C GLU A 94 -6.79 -0.58 6.32
N ALA A 95 -5.50 -0.28 6.08
CA ALA A 95 -4.54 -1.27 5.60
C ALA A 95 -4.29 -2.37 6.64
N MET A 96 -4.19 -2.00 7.93
CA MET A 96 -4.07 -2.95 9.04
C MET A 96 -5.28 -3.90 9.09
N PHE A 97 -6.49 -3.36 8.95
CA PHE A 97 -7.72 -4.17 8.94
C PHE A 97 -7.77 -5.10 7.72
N VAL A 98 -7.44 -4.60 6.52
CA VAL A 98 -7.42 -5.42 5.31
C VAL A 98 -6.36 -6.52 5.44
N LEU A 99 -5.15 -6.18 5.89
CA LEU A 99 -4.08 -7.14 6.10
C LEU A 99 -4.47 -8.23 7.12
N ALA A 100 -5.13 -7.85 8.21
CA ALA A 100 -5.64 -8.80 9.19
C ALA A 100 -6.58 -9.83 8.55
N ASN A 101 -7.51 -9.40 7.70
CA ASN A 101 -8.41 -10.31 7.00
C ASN A 101 -7.66 -11.23 6.01
N LEU A 102 -6.72 -10.69 5.21
CA LEU A 102 -5.92 -11.50 4.29
C LEU A 102 -5.12 -12.57 5.04
N GLN A 103 -4.55 -12.22 6.19
CA GLN A 103 -3.81 -13.16 7.03
C GLN A 103 -4.71 -14.21 7.68
N ALA A 104 -5.93 -13.84 8.07
CA ALA A 104 -6.88 -14.79 8.63
C ALA A 104 -7.42 -15.78 7.58
N GLU A 105 -7.60 -15.33 6.34
CA GLU A 105 -8.11 -16.14 5.23
C GLU A 105 -7.01 -16.91 4.49
N GLY A 106 -5.73 -16.59 4.72
CA GLY A 106 -4.62 -17.16 3.97
C GLY A 106 -4.58 -16.65 2.52
N GLU A 107 -5.13 -15.47 2.26
CA GLU A 107 -5.08 -14.86 0.93
C GLU A 107 -3.68 -14.26 0.69
N GLY A 108 -3.02 -14.69 -0.40
CA GLY A 108 -1.68 -14.21 -0.74
C GLY A 108 -0.56 -14.73 0.17
N GLY A 109 -0.80 -15.75 0.98
CA GLY A 109 0.20 -16.37 1.86
C GLY A 109 -0.38 -17.45 2.76
N ALA A 110 0.35 -17.88 3.79
CA ALA A 110 -0.21 -18.79 4.78
C ALA A 110 -1.21 -18.05 5.70
N VAL A 111 -2.15 -18.82 6.25
CA VAL A 111 -3.02 -18.38 7.35
C VAL A 111 -2.15 -18.09 8.56
N ASP A 112 -2.32 -16.90 9.14
CA ASP A 112 -1.68 -16.49 10.39
C ASP A 112 -2.67 -15.71 11.24
N LEU A 113 -3.42 -16.43 12.09
CA LEU A 113 -4.42 -15.84 12.97
C LEU A 113 -3.82 -14.97 14.07
N VAL A 114 -2.55 -15.21 14.45
CA VAL A 114 -1.87 -14.44 15.49
C VAL A 114 -1.49 -13.08 14.94
N ALA A 115 -0.84 -13.04 13.77
CA ALA A 115 -0.52 -11.80 13.09
C ALA A 115 -1.80 -11.03 12.70
N ALA A 116 -2.83 -11.74 12.21
CA ALA A 116 -4.12 -11.13 11.87
C ALA A 116 -4.72 -10.41 13.08
N ARG A 117 -4.77 -11.08 14.24
CA ARG A 117 -5.29 -10.50 15.47
C ARG A 117 -4.47 -9.29 15.92
N ALA A 118 -3.14 -9.34 15.82
CA ALA A 118 -2.29 -8.22 16.21
C ALA A 118 -2.54 -6.97 15.35
N TRP A 119 -2.69 -7.13 14.03
CA TRP A 119 -3.05 -6.01 13.15
C TRP A 119 -4.46 -5.49 13.40
N LEU A 120 -5.41 -6.38 13.70
CA LEU A 120 -6.76 -6.01 14.06
C LEU A 120 -6.82 -5.18 15.34
N GLU A 121 -6.08 -5.60 16.38
CA GLU A 121 -5.93 -4.85 17.64
C GLU A 121 -5.29 -3.48 17.42
N ARG A 122 -4.28 -3.39 16.55
CA ARG A 122 -3.64 -2.12 16.22
C ARG A 122 -4.58 -1.18 15.45
N ALA A 123 -5.34 -1.69 14.48
CA ALA A 123 -6.34 -0.92 13.75
C ALA A 123 -7.42 -0.39 14.69
N ALA A 124 -7.90 -1.24 15.62
CA ALA A 124 -8.87 -0.85 16.63
C ALA A 124 -8.35 0.22 17.59
N GLY A 125 -7.08 0.11 18.02
CA GLY A 125 -6.43 1.14 18.85
C GLY A 125 -6.26 2.50 18.15
N LEU A 126 -6.36 2.52 16.81
CA LEU A 126 -6.42 3.75 16.00
C LEU A 126 -7.87 4.18 15.69
N GLY A 127 -8.86 3.57 16.32
CA GLY A 127 -10.27 3.90 16.16
C GLY A 127 -10.90 3.33 14.89
N HIS A 128 -10.31 2.34 14.22
CA HIS A 128 -10.90 1.77 13.01
C HIS A 128 -12.22 1.02 13.34
N PRO A 129 -13.37 1.47 12.83
CA PRO A 129 -14.68 1.02 13.32
C PRO A 129 -14.95 -0.45 13.04
N ALA A 130 -14.59 -0.95 11.85
CA ALA A 130 -14.78 -2.36 11.52
C ALA A 130 -13.84 -3.27 12.33
N ALA A 131 -12.66 -2.77 12.74
CA ALA A 131 -11.74 -3.52 13.58
C ALA A 131 -12.29 -3.64 15.01
N LEU A 132 -12.78 -2.53 15.56
CA LEU A 132 -13.47 -2.50 16.86
C LEU A 132 -14.68 -3.45 16.89
N GLN A 133 -15.49 -3.46 15.83
CA GLN A 133 -16.63 -4.38 15.71
C GLN A 133 -16.20 -5.85 15.69
N GLN A 134 -15.16 -6.19 14.91
CA GLN A 134 -14.67 -7.56 14.87
C GLN A 134 -14.09 -8.02 16.22
N LEU A 135 -13.34 -7.16 16.93
CA LEU A 135 -12.86 -7.48 18.28
C LEU A 135 -14.00 -7.62 19.28
N ALA A 136 -15.05 -6.79 19.17
CA ALA A 136 -16.23 -6.94 20.01
C ALA A 136 -16.91 -8.30 19.82
N GLU A 137 -17.05 -8.75 18.58
CA GLU A 137 -17.60 -10.08 18.28
C GLU A 137 -16.72 -11.20 18.84
N LEU A 138 -15.39 -11.08 18.75
CA LEU A 138 -14.48 -12.04 19.38
C LEU A 138 -14.61 -12.04 20.91
N ALA A 139 -14.77 -10.88 21.54
CA ALA A 139 -15.02 -10.77 22.97
C ALA A 139 -16.35 -11.44 23.38
N ARG A 140 -17.43 -11.22 22.61
CA ARG A 140 -18.72 -11.91 22.85
C ARG A 140 -18.61 -13.42 22.77
N ARG A 141 -17.90 -13.94 21.77
CA ARG A 141 -17.67 -15.39 21.61
C ARG A 141 -16.90 -15.99 22.78
N ARG A 142 -16.07 -15.19 23.45
CA ARG A 142 -15.33 -15.57 24.66
C ARG A 142 -16.14 -15.39 25.95
N GLY A 143 -17.37 -14.87 25.87
CA GLY A 143 -18.22 -14.58 27.02
C GLY A 143 -17.96 -13.22 27.68
N ASP A 144 -17.08 -12.39 27.11
CA ASP A 144 -16.76 -11.06 27.64
C ASP A 144 -17.69 -10.00 27.01
N GLY A 145 -18.93 -9.97 27.51
CA GLY A 145 -19.95 -9.03 27.04
C GLY A 145 -19.67 -7.58 27.42
N GLU A 146 -18.95 -7.34 28.53
CA GLU A 146 -18.60 -5.99 28.98
C GLU A 146 -17.58 -5.36 28.03
N GLN A 147 -16.49 -6.09 27.73
CA GLN A 147 -15.49 -5.65 26.76
C GLN A 147 -16.12 -5.44 25.37
N ALA A 148 -16.99 -6.35 24.93
CA ALA A 148 -17.69 -6.20 23.66
C ALA A 148 -18.53 -4.92 23.59
N ASN A 149 -19.28 -4.62 24.66
CA ASN A 149 -20.10 -3.40 24.71
C ASN A 149 -19.25 -2.13 24.72
N ALA A 150 -18.08 -2.14 25.38
CA ALA A 150 -17.15 -1.02 25.36
C ALA A 150 -16.61 -0.76 23.94
N LEU A 151 -16.14 -1.81 23.26
CA LEU A 151 -15.63 -1.73 21.88
C LEU A 151 -16.71 -1.27 20.89
N LEU A 152 -17.96 -1.71 21.05
CA LEU A 152 -19.07 -1.26 20.18
C LEU A 152 -19.42 0.22 20.39
N LYS A 153 -19.34 0.73 21.61
CA LYS A 153 -19.52 2.16 21.89
C LYS A 153 -18.42 2.99 21.22
N GLU A 154 -17.18 2.52 21.29
CA GLU A 154 -16.05 3.15 20.62
C GLU A 154 -16.21 3.14 19.11
N ALA A 155 -16.64 2.01 18.52
CA ALA A 155 -16.91 1.90 17.09
C ALA A 155 -17.99 2.90 16.64
N ALA A 156 -19.07 3.02 17.43
CA ALA A 156 -20.14 3.98 17.15
C ALA A 156 -19.68 5.44 17.23
N HIS A 157 -18.74 5.74 18.14
CA HIS A 157 -18.11 7.05 18.23
C HIS A 157 -17.22 7.31 17.01
N ALA A 158 -16.35 6.37 16.65
CA ALA A 158 -15.48 6.48 15.47
C ALA A 158 -16.28 6.72 14.17
N LEU A 159 -17.39 6.01 13.97
CA LEU A 159 -18.26 6.21 12.81
C LEU A 159 -18.87 7.62 12.74
N LYS A 160 -19.20 8.22 13.89
CA LYS A 160 -19.74 9.59 13.93
C LYS A 160 -18.69 10.64 13.57
N HIS A 161 -17.43 10.42 13.96
CA HIS A 161 -16.33 11.34 13.65
C HIS A 161 -15.76 11.15 12.25
N GLN A 162 -15.86 9.94 11.68
CA GLN A 162 -15.57 9.72 10.26
C GLN A 162 -16.62 10.35 9.32
N ALA A 163 -17.80 10.69 9.86
CA ALA A 163 -18.96 11.17 9.09
C ALA A 163 -19.26 12.67 9.24
N GLY A 164 -18.35 13.50 9.79
CA GLY A 164 -18.65 14.92 10.06
C GLY A 164 -17.93 15.93 9.14
N PRO A 165 -18.43 17.18 9.10
CA PRO A 165 -19.78 17.65 8.72
C PRO A 165 -20.00 17.79 7.20
#